data_AF-A0A6M2A0U6-F1
#
_entry.id   AF-A0A6M2A0U6-F1
#
_cell.length_a   1.000
_cell.length_b   1.000
_cell.length_c   1.000
_cell.angle_alpha   90.00
_cell.angle_beta   90.00
_cell.angle_gamma   90.00
#
_symmetry.space_group_name_H-M   'P 1'
#
loop_
_entity.id
_entity.type
_entity.pdbx_description
1 polymer ?
#
loop_
_entity_poly.entity_id
_entity_poly.type
_entity_poly.pdbx_seq_one_letter_code
_entity_poly.pdbx_strand_id
1 'polypeptide(L)'
;MFVHLHNHSQFSILDALSSVKKIAKRSAEFGMPAVALTDHGNMYGAVDFYKACQAEGVKPIIGCEVYLAPGSRTEKTKSKYNKNSYHLTLLVKNEVGYHHLCKLTSLAFLEGFYYKPRIDWELLEKYSEGLICLSGCLSSEISQTIIHGSKDEVLAKVQQYHRVFGDDFYLEIQRHAMSEEDIVADGIRKESWLDQFYQDFISQQTKLLDTLPEISKELNIPLVATNDCHYIDRQDWHGHEILLNIQTGEPCEIWEKDSLGNPKFRIPNPKRRTYPSHELYFKSPEEMCELFKDIPEAAANTLVIAEKCQLELDFESKHYPSYIPPEGENVEKYLRKLCMEGISRRYTSERLAKVQEVYPDQDPMDVVKNRLDLELSIIAPKGMCDYLLIVWDFINWAKNNGIPVGPGRGSGAGSIVCYLIGITDIEPLRFHLFFERFINPERISYPDIDVDICMAGRNDVINYTLNKYGKDNVAQIITFGTMKAKMTIKDVGRVLNVPL
;
A
#
# COMPACT_ATOMS: atom_id res chain seq x y z
N MET A 1 -16.23 12.48 22.15
CA MET A 1 -15.38 11.39 21.61
C MET A 1 -15.56 11.39 20.11
N PHE A 2 -14.47 11.20 19.37
CA PHE A 2 -14.41 11.38 17.93
C PHE A 2 -13.38 10.39 17.35
N VAL A 3 -13.57 9.96 16.11
CA VAL A 3 -12.64 9.10 15.37
C VAL A 3 -12.33 9.76 14.03
N HIS A 4 -11.05 9.94 13.71
CA HIS A 4 -10.68 10.42 12.38
C HIS A 4 -10.86 9.30 11.35
N LEU A 5 -11.70 9.57 10.35
CA LEU A 5 -12.04 8.63 9.27
C LEU A 5 -11.40 8.97 7.91
N HIS A 6 -10.76 10.13 7.79
CA HIS A 6 -10.09 10.59 6.58
C HIS A 6 -8.70 11.12 6.96
N ASN A 7 -7.67 10.29 6.75
CA ASN A 7 -6.28 10.62 7.09
C ASN A 7 -5.31 10.07 6.05
N HIS A 8 -4.29 10.87 5.79
CA HIS A 8 -3.20 10.55 4.90
C HIS A 8 -1.92 10.30 5.69
N SER A 9 -1.16 9.28 5.26
CA SER A 9 0.12 8.91 5.82
C SER A 9 1.26 9.11 4.82
N GLN A 10 2.46 8.69 5.18
CA GLN A 10 3.62 8.73 4.30
C GLN A 10 3.45 7.90 3.01
N PHE A 11 2.39 7.09 2.93
CA PHE A 11 2.03 6.32 1.74
C PHE A 11 1.11 7.09 0.77
N SER A 12 0.60 8.25 1.15
CA SER A 12 0.25 9.34 0.22
C SER A 12 1.54 10.03 -0.22
N ILE A 13 2.28 9.32 -1.08
CA ILE A 13 3.68 9.61 -1.38
C ILE A 13 3.87 11.05 -1.90
N LEU A 14 4.78 11.78 -1.24
CA LEU A 14 5.13 13.17 -1.54
C LEU A 14 3.98 14.17 -1.37
N ASP A 15 3.02 13.83 -0.52
CA ASP A 15 1.87 14.65 -0.21
C ASP A 15 1.70 14.78 1.31
N ALA A 16 1.51 13.67 2.04
CA ALA A 16 1.38 13.72 3.50
C ALA A 16 2.68 13.39 4.26
N LEU A 17 2.83 14.00 5.45
CA LEU A 17 4.01 13.86 6.33
C LEU A 17 3.84 12.81 7.43
N SER A 18 2.60 12.53 7.83
CA SER A 18 2.30 11.68 8.98
C SER A 18 2.78 10.26 8.76
N SER A 19 3.53 9.69 9.71
CA SER A 19 3.80 8.24 9.64
C SER A 19 2.62 7.44 10.18
N VAL A 20 2.29 6.26 9.62
CA VAL A 20 1.25 5.36 10.17
C VAL A 20 1.41 5.08 11.67
N LYS A 21 2.67 4.97 12.15
CA LYS A 21 2.99 4.80 13.57
C LYS A 21 2.62 6.02 14.42
N LYS A 22 2.88 7.23 13.90
CA LYS A 22 2.51 8.48 14.58
C LYS A 22 1.00 8.66 14.62
N ILE A 23 0.27 8.29 13.56
CA ILE A 23 -1.20 8.31 13.54
C ILE A 23 -1.76 7.40 14.63
N ALA A 24 -1.32 6.13 14.68
CA ALA A 24 -1.73 5.18 15.70
C ALA A 24 -1.44 5.69 17.13
N LYS A 25 -0.21 6.14 17.37
CA LYS A 25 0.21 6.66 18.67
C LYS A 25 -0.60 7.89 19.10
N ARG A 26 -0.78 8.87 18.21
CA ARG A 26 -1.55 10.08 18.55
C ARG A 26 -3.02 9.77 18.80
N SER A 27 -3.59 8.81 18.08
CA SER A 27 -4.95 8.32 18.33
C SER A 27 -5.09 7.75 19.75
N ALA A 28 -4.11 6.96 20.20
CA ALA A 28 -4.07 6.44 21.57
C ALA A 28 -3.89 7.54 22.62
N GLU A 29 -2.98 8.50 22.37
CA GLU A 29 -2.76 9.67 23.25
C GLU A 29 -4.06 10.48 23.44
N PHE A 30 -4.90 10.57 22.42
CA PHE A 30 -6.20 11.23 22.46
C PHE A 30 -7.37 10.34 22.95
N GLY A 31 -7.11 9.08 23.31
CA GLY A 31 -8.14 8.16 23.77
C GLY A 31 -9.19 7.81 22.70
N MET A 32 -8.83 7.89 21.41
CA MET A 32 -9.72 7.50 20.33
C MET A 32 -9.83 5.96 20.28
N PRO A 33 -11.05 5.38 20.19
CA PRO A 33 -11.20 3.93 20.16
C PRO A 33 -10.77 3.31 18.82
N ALA A 34 -10.74 4.11 17.75
CA ALA A 34 -10.39 3.70 16.40
C ALA A 34 -9.76 4.85 15.62
N VAL A 35 -9.14 4.54 14.49
CA VAL A 35 -8.64 5.53 13.51
C VAL A 35 -8.58 4.91 12.12
N ALA A 36 -8.89 5.69 11.07
CA ALA A 36 -8.80 5.25 9.69
C ALA A 36 -7.52 5.69 8.97
N LEU A 37 -7.11 4.90 7.98
CA LEU A 37 -6.09 5.26 7.00
C LEU A 37 -6.72 5.30 5.60
N THR A 38 -6.65 6.43 4.90
CA THR A 38 -7.29 6.66 3.60
C THR A 38 -6.33 7.30 2.61
N ASP A 39 -5.17 6.68 2.40
CA ASP A 39 -4.15 7.20 1.51
C ASP A 39 -4.64 7.38 0.06
N HIS A 40 -4.02 8.30 -0.67
CA HIS A 40 -4.39 8.65 -2.04
C HIS A 40 -4.19 7.48 -3.02
N GLY A 41 -5.31 6.89 -3.46
CA GLY A 41 -5.38 5.93 -4.55
C GLY A 41 -4.61 4.62 -4.33
N ASN A 42 -4.21 4.30 -3.10
CA ASN A 42 -3.44 3.11 -2.79
C ASN A 42 -3.69 2.60 -1.36
N MET A 43 -3.28 1.35 -1.11
CA MET A 43 -3.35 0.69 0.20
C MET A 43 -1.96 0.27 0.72
N TYR A 44 -0.89 0.96 0.31
CA TYR A 44 0.49 0.54 0.58
C TYR A 44 0.78 0.42 2.08
N GLY A 45 0.23 1.32 2.88
CA GLY A 45 0.41 1.36 4.33
C GLY A 45 -0.51 0.46 5.14
N ALA A 46 -1.46 -0.26 4.52
CA ALA A 46 -2.56 -0.90 5.24
C ALA A 46 -2.08 -1.90 6.32
N VAL A 47 -1.15 -2.79 5.97
CA VAL A 47 -0.62 -3.80 6.91
C VAL A 47 0.24 -3.17 8.02
N ASP A 48 1.10 -2.21 7.67
CA ASP A 48 1.96 -1.52 8.65
C ASP A 48 1.13 -0.69 9.62
N PHE A 49 0.08 -0.04 9.14
CA PHE A 49 -0.88 0.71 9.94
C PHE A 49 -1.69 -0.21 10.85
N TYR A 50 -2.23 -1.31 10.32
CA TYR A 50 -2.97 -2.29 11.11
C TYR A 50 -2.15 -2.78 12.30
N LYS A 51 -0.89 -3.17 12.06
CA LYS A 51 0.05 -3.60 13.11
C LYS A 51 0.40 -2.48 14.09
N ALA A 52 0.56 -1.24 13.60
CA ALA A 52 0.83 -0.09 14.46
C ALA A 52 -0.34 0.20 15.40
N CYS A 53 -1.57 0.19 14.90
CA CYS A 53 -2.78 0.38 15.70
C CYS A 53 -2.95 -0.73 16.75
N GLN A 54 -2.73 -2.00 16.37
CA GLN A 54 -2.76 -3.12 17.32
C GLN A 54 -1.74 -2.95 18.46
N ALA A 55 -0.53 -2.47 18.15
CA ALA A 55 0.51 -2.26 19.16
C ALA A 55 0.15 -1.16 20.17
N GLU A 56 -0.64 -0.17 19.75
CA GLU A 56 -1.09 0.96 20.59
C GLU A 56 -2.50 0.72 21.21
N GLY A 57 -3.12 -0.44 20.94
CA GLY A 57 -4.46 -0.76 21.44
C GLY A 57 -5.60 0.05 20.80
N VAL A 58 -5.39 0.58 19.59
CA VAL A 58 -6.39 1.34 18.82
C VAL A 58 -6.95 0.45 17.71
N LYS A 59 -8.25 0.51 17.45
CA LYS A 59 -8.86 -0.25 16.34
C LYS A 59 -8.48 0.37 14.98
N PRO A 60 -7.83 -0.38 14.06
CA PRO A 60 -7.55 0.12 12.72
C PRO A 60 -8.81 0.06 11.83
N ILE A 61 -9.05 1.14 11.07
CA ILE A 61 -10.02 1.16 9.97
C ILE A 61 -9.21 1.31 8.67
N ILE A 62 -9.25 0.30 7.82
CA ILE A 62 -8.56 0.34 6.54
C ILE A 62 -9.45 1.04 5.51
N GLY A 63 -8.89 1.96 4.74
CA GLY A 63 -9.60 2.67 3.69
C GLY A 63 -8.66 3.14 2.58
N CYS A 64 -9.19 3.96 1.68
CA CYS A 64 -8.47 4.57 0.57
C CYS A 64 -9.26 5.77 0.07
N GLU A 65 -8.60 6.91 -0.15
CA GLU A 65 -9.19 8.00 -0.91
C GLU A 65 -8.91 7.72 -2.40
N VAL A 66 -9.86 7.07 -3.07
CA VAL A 66 -9.72 6.63 -4.45
C VAL A 66 -9.93 7.79 -5.43
N TYR A 67 -9.30 7.70 -6.60
CA TYR A 67 -9.57 8.63 -7.69
C TYR A 67 -10.69 8.11 -8.58
N LEU A 68 -11.79 8.84 -8.69
CA LEU A 68 -12.92 8.52 -9.56
C LEU A 68 -12.78 9.24 -10.90
N ALA A 69 -12.78 8.52 -12.02
CA ALA A 69 -12.81 9.11 -13.34
C ALA A 69 -14.16 9.81 -13.61
N PRO A 70 -14.19 10.97 -14.31
CA PRO A 70 -15.46 11.62 -14.69
C PRO A 70 -16.33 10.78 -15.63
N GLY A 71 -15.73 9.81 -16.32
CA GLY A 71 -16.36 8.86 -17.23
C GLY A 71 -15.72 7.48 -17.07
N SER A 72 -15.34 6.82 -18.16
CA SER A 72 -14.63 5.54 -18.05
C SER A 72 -13.20 5.72 -17.53
N ARG A 73 -12.75 4.80 -16.67
CA ARG A 73 -11.36 4.75 -16.18
C ARG A 73 -10.32 4.60 -17.30
N THR A 74 -10.72 4.01 -18.42
CA THR A 74 -9.86 3.74 -19.59
C THR A 74 -9.65 4.96 -20.50
N GLU A 75 -10.49 6.00 -20.36
CA GLU A 75 -10.39 7.22 -21.17
C GLU A 75 -9.25 8.14 -20.69
N LYS A 76 -8.43 8.60 -21.64
CA LYS A 76 -7.26 9.45 -21.39
C LYS A 76 -7.35 10.81 -22.09
N THR A 77 -8.55 11.38 -22.10
CA THR A 77 -8.82 12.64 -22.79
C THR A 77 -8.49 13.84 -21.90
N LYS A 78 -7.63 14.74 -22.40
CA LYS A 78 -7.38 16.03 -21.72
C LYS A 78 -8.55 16.97 -21.97
N SER A 79 -9.28 17.30 -20.91
CA SER A 79 -10.20 18.45 -20.94
C SER A 79 -9.50 19.66 -20.34
N LYS A 80 -9.67 20.83 -20.98
CA LYS A 80 -9.21 22.11 -20.41
C LYS A 80 -10.12 22.60 -19.29
N TYR A 81 -11.34 22.07 -19.20
CA TYR A 81 -12.41 22.54 -18.31
C TYR A 81 -12.84 21.50 -17.27
N ASN A 82 -12.63 20.20 -17.52
CA ASN A 82 -13.05 19.14 -16.60
C ASN A 82 -11.86 18.60 -15.81
N LYS A 83 -12.06 18.29 -14.52
CA LYS A 83 -11.08 17.57 -13.71
C LYS A 83 -10.77 16.21 -14.35
N ASN A 84 -9.52 15.76 -14.21
CA ASN A 84 -9.10 14.44 -14.70
C ASN A 84 -9.56 13.28 -13.81
N SER A 85 -9.90 13.60 -12.55
CA SER A 85 -10.43 12.71 -11.53
C SER A 85 -11.05 13.51 -10.39
N TYR A 86 -11.99 12.89 -9.68
CA TYR A 86 -12.51 13.33 -8.40
C TYR A 86 -11.95 12.45 -7.28
N HIS A 87 -12.01 12.93 -6.05
CA HIS A 87 -11.69 12.11 -4.87
C HIS A 87 -12.95 11.41 -4.33
N LEU A 88 -12.78 10.24 -3.71
CA LEU A 88 -13.85 9.53 -3.03
C LEU A 88 -13.27 8.73 -1.86
N THR A 89 -13.82 8.91 -0.66
CA THR A 89 -13.33 8.23 0.54
C THR A 89 -14.05 6.90 0.71
N LEU A 90 -13.32 5.78 0.65
CA LEU A 90 -13.86 4.44 0.89
C LEU A 90 -13.22 3.82 2.13
N LEU A 91 -14.04 3.22 2.99
CA LEU A 91 -13.63 2.52 4.20
C LEU A 91 -14.07 1.06 4.13
N VAL A 92 -13.23 0.16 4.62
CA VAL A 92 -13.51 -1.26 4.68
C VAL A 92 -14.42 -1.56 5.88
N LYS A 93 -15.62 -2.09 5.60
CA LYS A 93 -16.56 -2.54 6.63
C LYS A 93 -16.23 -3.94 7.13
N ASN A 94 -15.74 -4.84 6.28
CA ASN A 94 -15.49 -6.25 6.60
C ASN A 94 -14.51 -6.89 5.59
N GLU A 95 -14.26 -8.19 5.72
CA GLU A 95 -13.35 -8.95 4.85
C GLU A 95 -13.72 -8.86 3.36
N VAL A 96 -15.01 -8.91 3.01
CA VAL A 96 -15.48 -8.73 1.62
C VAL A 96 -15.07 -7.35 1.09
N GLY A 97 -15.32 -6.31 1.89
CA GLY A 97 -14.88 -4.95 1.58
C GLY A 97 -13.37 -4.83 1.41
N TYR A 98 -12.58 -5.54 2.23
CA TYR A 98 -11.11 -5.54 2.10
C TYR A 98 -10.68 -6.08 0.74
N HIS A 99 -11.23 -7.21 0.32
CA HIS A 99 -10.94 -7.80 -0.99
C HIS A 99 -11.41 -6.91 -2.14
N HIS A 100 -12.59 -6.30 -2.01
CA HIS A 100 -13.12 -5.37 -2.98
C HIS A 100 -12.25 -4.11 -3.11
N LEU A 101 -11.81 -3.51 -2.00
CA LEU A 101 -10.91 -2.36 -2.05
C LEU A 101 -9.56 -2.73 -2.67
N CYS A 102 -9.00 -3.90 -2.33
CA CYS A 102 -7.80 -4.43 -2.97
C CYS A 102 -7.97 -4.57 -4.49
N LYS A 103 -9.12 -5.08 -4.95
CA LYS A 103 -9.43 -5.19 -6.38
C LYS A 103 -9.59 -3.82 -7.04
N LEU A 104 -10.33 -2.90 -6.43
CA LEU A 104 -10.51 -1.53 -6.92
C LEU A 104 -9.16 -0.83 -7.11
N THR A 105 -8.30 -0.83 -6.09
CA THR A 105 -6.98 -0.20 -6.19
C THR A 105 -6.09 -0.89 -7.21
N SER A 106 -6.14 -2.23 -7.31
CA SER A 106 -5.37 -2.98 -8.31
C SER A 106 -5.80 -2.63 -9.74
N LEU A 107 -7.11 -2.63 -10.02
CA LEU A 107 -7.66 -2.28 -11.34
C LEU A 107 -7.43 -0.80 -11.68
N ALA A 108 -7.41 0.08 -10.68
CA ALA A 108 -7.07 1.48 -10.87
C ALA A 108 -5.64 1.67 -11.40
N PHE A 109 -4.68 0.85 -10.95
CA PHE A 109 -3.31 0.84 -11.48
C PHE A 109 -3.17 0.08 -12.80
N LEU A 110 -3.84 -1.07 -12.94
CA LEU A 110 -3.69 -1.93 -14.11
C LEU A 110 -4.42 -1.40 -15.36
N GLU A 111 -5.61 -0.82 -15.18
CA GLU A 111 -6.50 -0.41 -16.28
C GLU A 111 -6.71 1.10 -16.33
N GLY A 112 -6.88 1.72 -15.16
CA GLY A 112 -7.36 3.10 -15.03
C GLY A 112 -6.28 4.17 -14.92
N PHE A 113 -5.00 3.78 -14.99
CA PHE A 113 -3.90 4.70 -14.74
C PHE A 113 -3.77 5.74 -15.87
N TYR A 114 -3.96 7.01 -15.50
CA TYR A 114 -3.65 8.16 -16.35
C TYR A 114 -2.57 9.03 -15.70
N TYR A 115 -2.95 10.11 -15.01
CA TYR A 115 -2.05 10.83 -14.10
C TYR A 115 -2.08 10.25 -12.68
N LYS A 116 -3.18 9.59 -12.35
CA LYS A 116 -3.48 8.93 -11.08
C LYS A 116 -4.12 7.57 -11.38
N PRO A 117 -4.05 6.59 -10.46
CA PRO A 117 -4.77 5.32 -10.60
C PRO A 117 -6.26 5.57 -10.37
N ARG A 118 -7.08 5.53 -11.42
CA ARG A 118 -8.51 5.87 -11.34
C ARG A 118 -9.40 4.65 -11.43
N ILE A 119 -10.50 4.66 -10.68
CA ILE A 119 -11.64 3.78 -10.87
C ILE A 119 -12.76 4.52 -11.62
N ASP A 120 -13.87 3.83 -11.87
CA ASP A 120 -15.10 4.41 -12.43
C ASP A 120 -16.34 3.79 -11.78
N TRP A 121 -17.51 4.28 -12.19
CA TRP A 121 -18.80 3.81 -11.68
C TRP A 121 -19.07 2.33 -11.96
N GLU A 122 -18.60 1.79 -13.09
CA GLU A 122 -18.73 0.35 -13.40
C GLU A 122 -18.04 -0.51 -12.32
N LEU A 123 -16.81 -0.14 -11.96
CA LEU A 123 -16.08 -0.84 -10.90
C LEU A 123 -16.72 -0.63 -9.52
N LEU A 124 -17.19 0.57 -9.21
CA LEU A 124 -17.85 0.87 -7.94
C LEU A 124 -19.13 0.06 -7.76
N GLU A 125 -19.98 -0.02 -8.80
CA GLU A 125 -21.21 -0.83 -8.76
C GLU A 125 -20.90 -2.32 -8.55
N LYS A 126 -19.80 -2.81 -9.14
CA LYS A 126 -19.38 -4.21 -9.04
C LYS A 126 -18.76 -4.58 -7.68
N TYR A 127 -18.03 -3.65 -7.05
CA TYR A 127 -17.21 -3.93 -5.86
C TYR A 127 -17.56 -3.03 -4.66
N SER A 128 -18.82 -2.61 -4.53
CA SER A 128 -19.30 -1.75 -3.43
C SER A 128 -19.62 -2.53 -2.15
N GLU A 129 -19.96 -3.81 -2.25
CA GLU A 129 -20.33 -4.62 -1.09
C GLU A 129 -19.21 -4.65 -0.05
N GLY A 130 -19.56 -4.45 1.22
CA GLY A 130 -18.59 -4.44 2.32
C GLY A 130 -17.79 -3.14 2.44
N LEU A 131 -18.12 -2.10 1.65
CA LEU A 131 -17.50 -0.78 1.76
C LEU A 131 -18.46 0.25 2.34
N ILE A 132 -17.92 1.17 3.13
CA ILE A 132 -18.56 2.42 3.53
C ILE A 132 -17.99 3.54 2.67
N CYS A 133 -18.87 4.41 2.19
CA CYS A 133 -18.52 5.50 1.27
C CYS A 133 -18.83 6.84 1.93
N LEU A 134 -17.84 7.72 1.98
CA LEU A 134 -18.03 9.12 2.38
C LEU A 134 -17.99 9.98 1.13
N SER A 135 -18.83 11.01 1.06
CA SER A 135 -18.95 11.86 -0.15
C SER A 135 -17.67 12.59 -0.56
N GLY A 136 -16.62 12.59 0.28
CA GLY A 136 -15.28 13.05 -0.04
C GLY A 136 -15.02 14.52 0.30
N CYS A 137 -13.76 14.91 0.14
CA CYS A 137 -13.27 16.28 0.37
C CYS A 137 -13.78 17.27 -0.70
N LEU A 138 -13.26 18.50 -0.68
CA LEU A 138 -13.62 19.53 -1.66
C LEU A 138 -13.35 19.10 -3.12
N SER A 139 -12.43 18.16 -3.34
CA SER A 139 -12.10 17.61 -4.65
C SER A 139 -13.03 16.48 -5.12
N SER A 140 -14.03 16.10 -4.34
CA SER A 140 -14.97 15.04 -4.69
C SER A 140 -16.00 15.44 -5.74
N GLU A 141 -16.64 14.45 -6.37
CA GLU A 141 -17.62 14.69 -7.42
C GLU A 141 -18.84 15.44 -6.87
N ILE A 142 -19.32 15.08 -5.67
CA ILE A 142 -20.46 15.75 -5.02
C ILE A 142 -20.10 17.19 -4.68
N SER A 143 -18.95 17.42 -4.04
CA SER A 143 -18.46 18.77 -3.70
C SER A 143 -18.36 19.66 -4.93
N GLN A 144 -17.80 19.15 -6.03
CA GLN A 144 -17.68 19.90 -7.27
C GLN A 144 -19.04 20.16 -7.94
N THR A 145 -19.99 19.23 -7.81
CA THR A 145 -21.36 19.42 -8.27
C THR A 145 -22.08 20.50 -7.46
N ILE A 146 -21.87 20.57 -6.13
CA ILE A 146 -22.45 21.62 -5.29
C ILE A 146 -21.91 23.01 -5.68
N ILE A 147 -20.61 23.10 -5.99
CA ILE A 147 -19.97 24.39 -6.27
C ILE A 147 -20.41 24.97 -7.63
N HIS A 148 -20.61 24.11 -8.63
CA HIS A 148 -20.78 24.54 -10.03
C HIS A 148 -22.13 24.16 -10.66
N GLY A 149 -22.86 23.23 -10.05
CA GLY A 149 -24.10 22.65 -10.58
C GLY A 149 -25.36 23.23 -9.95
N SER A 150 -26.49 22.74 -10.43
CA SER A 150 -27.83 23.02 -9.91
C SER A 150 -28.21 22.08 -8.76
N LYS A 151 -29.20 22.46 -7.94
CA LYS A 151 -29.71 21.60 -6.86
C LYS A 151 -30.16 20.22 -7.37
N ASP A 152 -30.81 20.17 -8.53
CA ASP A 152 -31.28 18.92 -9.14
C ASP A 152 -30.11 17.99 -9.53
N GLU A 153 -29.03 18.54 -10.06
CA GLU A 153 -27.81 17.76 -10.37
C GLU A 153 -27.16 17.22 -9.09
N VAL A 154 -27.12 18.02 -8.02
CA VAL A 154 -26.60 17.56 -6.72
C VAL A 154 -27.45 16.41 -6.18
N LEU A 155 -28.79 16.56 -6.14
CA LEU A 155 -29.70 15.52 -5.66
C LEU A 155 -29.56 14.24 -6.48
N ALA A 156 -29.54 14.35 -7.80
CA ALA A 156 -29.36 13.19 -8.69
C ALA A 156 -28.03 12.47 -8.42
N LYS A 157 -26.95 13.24 -8.18
CA LYS A 157 -25.65 12.68 -7.88
C LYS A 157 -25.64 11.99 -6.52
N VAL A 158 -26.13 12.62 -5.46
CA VAL A 158 -26.22 12.04 -4.12
C VAL A 158 -27.08 10.77 -4.12
N GLN A 159 -28.19 10.75 -4.86
CA GLN A 159 -29.03 9.56 -5.05
C GLN A 159 -28.31 8.44 -5.80
N GLN A 160 -27.43 8.75 -6.75
CA GLN A 160 -26.59 7.75 -7.43
C GLN A 160 -25.68 7.04 -6.42
N TYR A 161 -24.98 7.79 -5.56
CA TYR A 161 -24.14 7.20 -4.50
C TYR A 161 -24.97 6.37 -3.52
N HIS A 162 -26.10 6.91 -3.04
CA HIS A 162 -26.98 6.22 -2.11
C HIS A 162 -27.55 4.92 -2.70
N ARG A 163 -27.84 4.86 -4.00
CA ARG A 163 -28.28 3.62 -4.67
C ARG A 163 -27.21 2.52 -4.66
N VAL A 164 -25.93 2.90 -4.74
CA VAL A 164 -24.82 1.94 -4.78
C VAL A 164 -24.43 1.45 -3.38
N PHE A 165 -24.38 2.36 -2.41
CA PHE A 165 -23.85 2.08 -1.07
C PHE A 165 -24.94 1.95 0.02
N GLY A 166 -26.19 2.35 -0.26
CA GLY A 166 -27.30 2.28 0.68
C GLY A 166 -26.99 2.99 2.01
N ASP A 167 -27.28 2.30 3.12
CA ASP A 167 -27.06 2.78 4.49
C ASP A 167 -25.58 2.95 4.87
N ASP A 168 -24.66 2.53 4.00
CA ASP A 168 -23.22 2.70 4.16
C ASP A 168 -22.70 3.93 3.38
N PHE A 169 -23.59 4.79 2.91
CA PHE A 169 -23.25 6.09 2.34
C PHE A 169 -23.43 7.23 3.35
N TYR A 170 -22.42 8.08 3.48
CA TYR A 170 -22.42 9.23 4.38
C TYR A 170 -22.01 10.51 3.64
N LEU A 171 -22.65 11.61 4.00
CA LEU A 171 -22.28 12.95 3.51
C LEU A 171 -21.16 13.50 4.39
N GLU A 172 -19.96 13.58 3.82
CA GLU A 172 -18.75 14.03 4.50
C GLU A 172 -18.73 15.56 4.61
N ILE A 173 -18.50 16.06 5.83
CA ILE A 173 -18.32 17.49 6.11
C ILE A 173 -16.99 17.75 6.79
N GLN A 174 -16.33 18.83 6.37
CA GLN A 174 -15.00 19.23 6.83
C GLN A 174 -15.01 20.75 7.09
N ARG A 175 -14.21 21.20 8.07
CA ARG A 175 -14.09 22.63 8.42
C ARG A 175 -12.64 23.00 8.63
N HIS A 176 -12.15 23.93 7.81
CA HIS A 176 -10.73 24.27 7.73
C HIS A 176 -10.49 25.79 7.80
N ALA A 177 -11.48 26.54 8.27
CA ALA A 177 -11.31 27.97 8.53
C ALA A 177 -10.28 28.17 9.65
N MET A 178 -9.29 29.01 9.39
CA MET A 178 -8.27 29.41 10.37
C MET A 178 -8.80 30.57 11.20
N SER A 179 -8.32 30.69 12.45
CA SER A 179 -8.54 31.89 13.25
C SER A 179 -7.85 33.11 12.62
N GLU A 180 -8.33 34.33 12.88
CA GLU A 180 -7.66 35.52 12.33
C GLU A 180 -6.25 35.67 12.93
N GLU A 181 -6.05 35.27 14.18
CA GLU A 181 -4.72 35.20 14.80
C GLU A 181 -3.77 34.29 14.01
N ASP A 182 -4.23 33.10 13.64
CA ASP A 182 -3.44 32.12 12.88
C ASP A 182 -3.15 32.57 11.44
N ILE A 183 -4.13 33.16 10.77
CA ILE A 183 -3.96 33.70 9.40
C ILE A 183 -2.85 34.77 9.39
N VAL A 184 -2.84 35.65 10.39
CA VAL A 184 -1.80 36.68 10.53
C VAL A 184 -0.46 36.07 10.91
N ALA A 185 -0.44 35.14 11.87
CA ALA A 185 0.78 34.50 12.36
C ALA A 185 1.49 33.67 11.27
N ASP A 186 0.73 32.88 10.53
CA ASP A 186 1.23 32.01 9.46
C ASP A 186 1.52 32.79 8.15
N GLY A 187 1.18 34.07 8.11
CA GLY A 187 1.54 34.98 7.02
C GLY A 187 0.66 34.88 5.77
N ILE A 188 -0.52 34.26 5.85
CA ILE A 188 -1.46 34.15 4.73
C ILE A 188 -1.79 35.52 4.13
N ARG A 189 -2.09 36.53 4.98
CA ARG A 189 -2.38 37.91 4.53
C ARG A 189 -1.20 38.64 3.90
N LYS A 190 0.03 38.15 4.07
CA LYS A 190 1.24 38.81 3.53
C LYS A 190 1.39 38.58 2.02
N GLU A 191 0.73 37.57 1.48
CA GLU A 191 0.81 37.18 0.07
C GLU A 191 -0.58 37.22 -0.57
N SER A 192 -0.85 38.21 -1.42
CA SER A 192 -2.21 38.43 -1.98
C SER A 192 -2.77 37.22 -2.74
N TRP A 193 -1.91 36.43 -3.39
CA TRP A 193 -2.34 35.23 -4.10
C TRP A 193 -2.75 34.10 -3.13
N LEU A 194 -2.07 33.98 -1.99
CA LEU A 194 -2.34 32.98 -0.96
C LEU A 194 -3.59 33.37 -0.16
N ASP A 195 -3.74 34.66 0.13
CA ASP A 195 -4.95 35.21 0.73
C ASP A 195 -6.18 34.93 -0.15
N GLN A 196 -6.11 35.24 -1.45
CA GLN A 196 -7.19 34.92 -2.38
C GLN A 196 -7.45 33.40 -2.44
N PHE A 197 -6.40 32.59 -2.48
CA PHE A 197 -6.53 31.12 -2.51
C PHE A 197 -7.24 30.57 -1.26
N TYR A 198 -6.92 31.10 -0.08
CA TYR A 198 -7.63 30.78 1.17
C TYR A 198 -9.10 31.22 1.13
N GLN A 199 -9.38 32.46 0.71
CA GLN A 199 -10.75 32.98 0.65
C GLN A 199 -11.63 32.19 -0.32
N ASP A 200 -11.10 31.83 -1.50
CA ASP A 200 -11.80 31.01 -2.48
C ASP A 200 -12.10 29.61 -1.91
N PHE A 201 -11.13 29.02 -1.21
CA PHE A 201 -11.28 27.73 -0.55
C PHE A 201 -12.37 27.75 0.54
N ILE A 202 -12.35 28.72 1.45
CA ILE A 202 -13.35 28.86 2.51
C ILE A 202 -14.74 29.20 1.94
N SER A 203 -14.81 30.03 0.90
CA SER A 203 -16.07 30.33 0.20
C SER A 203 -16.69 29.07 -0.39
N GLN A 204 -15.90 28.21 -1.03
CA GLN A 204 -16.39 26.93 -1.54
C GLN A 204 -16.81 26.00 -0.39
N GLN A 205 -16.00 25.87 0.68
CA GLN A 205 -16.35 25.04 1.84
C GLN A 205 -17.65 25.53 2.52
N THR A 206 -17.87 26.84 2.60
CA THR A 206 -19.10 27.42 3.18
C THR A 206 -20.33 26.98 2.38
N LYS A 207 -20.28 27.03 1.04
CA LYS A 207 -21.39 26.53 0.20
C LYS A 207 -21.73 25.06 0.48
N LEU A 208 -20.72 24.23 0.70
CA LEU A 208 -20.91 22.82 1.06
C LEU A 208 -21.56 22.69 2.44
N LEU A 209 -21.10 23.46 3.42
CA LEU A 209 -21.63 23.45 4.79
C LEU A 209 -23.08 23.95 4.88
N ASP A 210 -23.49 24.84 3.98
CA ASP A 210 -24.90 25.27 3.87
C ASP A 210 -25.75 24.21 3.16
N THR A 211 -25.22 23.57 2.12
CA THR A 211 -25.98 22.67 1.24
C THR A 211 -26.14 21.25 1.78
N LEU A 212 -25.06 20.65 2.32
CA LEU A 212 -25.05 19.24 2.74
C LEU A 212 -26.04 18.93 3.87
N PRO A 213 -26.23 19.79 4.89
CA PRO A 213 -27.25 19.55 5.92
C PRO A 213 -28.69 19.59 5.39
N GLU A 214 -28.97 20.41 4.38
CA GLU A 214 -30.29 20.42 3.72
C GLU A 214 -30.54 19.10 2.99
N ILE A 215 -29.56 18.65 2.20
CA ILE A 215 -29.63 17.39 1.45
C ILE A 215 -29.72 16.19 2.39
N SER A 216 -28.94 16.21 3.47
CA SER A 216 -28.97 15.18 4.52
C SER A 216 -30.39 15.00 5.07
N LYS A 217 -31.10 16.10 5.38
CA LYS A 217 -32.48 16.07 5.85
C LYS A 217 -33.47 15.64 4.76
N GLU A 218 -33.29 16.13 3.53
CA GLU A 218 -34.19 15.85 2.41
C GLU A 218 -34.15 14.36 2.00
N LEU A 219 -32.96 13.76 1.99
CA LEU A 219 -32.74 12.38 1.54
C LEU A 219 -32.57 11.37 2.69
N ASN A 220 -32.57 11.84 3.95
CA ASN A 220 -32.33 11.03 5.14
C ASN A 220 -30.97 10.27 5.10
N ILE A 221 -29.92 10.97 4.64
CA ILE A 221 -28.56 10.43 4.56
C ILE A 221 -27.71 11.07 5.67
N PRO A 222 -27.04 10.29 6.53
CA PRO A 222 -26.30 10.84 7.68
C PRO A 222 -25.08 11.67 7.26
N LEU A 223 -24.84 12.75 7.99
CA LEU A 223 -23.60 13.53 7.92
C LEU A 223 -22.49 12.85 8.72
N VAL A 224 -21.23 13.02 8.31
CA VAL A 224 -20.06 12.60 9.10
C VAL A 224 -18.96 13.65 9.03
N ALA A 225 -18.39 13.99 10.19
CA ALA A 225 -17.30 14.95 10.30
C ALA A 225 -15.94 14.28 10.11
N THR A 226 -15.09 14.89 9.29
CA THR A 226 -13.67 14.50 9.09
C THR A 226 -12.80 15.76 8.98
N ASN A 227 -11.47 15.60 8.89
CA ASN A 227 -10.53 16.73 8.81
C ASN A 227 -9.40 16.54 7.78
N ASP A 228 -9.48 15.50 6.94
CA ASP A 228 -8.55 15.27 5.81
C ASP A 228 -7.07 15.46 6.21
N CYS A 229 -6.63 14.75 7.27
CA CYS A 229 -5.38 15.07 7.95
C CYS A 229 -4.15 14.67 7.11
N HIS A 230 -3.20 15.59 6.90
CA HIS A 230 -1.96 15.34 6.15
C HIS A 230 -0.70 15.38 7.03
N TYR A 231 -0.82 15.90 8.25
CA TYR A 231 0.26 16.02 9.23
C TYR A 231 -0.30 15.86 10.66
N ILE A 232 0.57 15.65 11.65
CA ILE A 232 0.14 15.31 13.02
C ILE A 232 -0.17 16.57 13.81
N ASP A 233 0.80 17.47 13.90
CA ASP A 233 0.67 18.68 14.71
C ASP A 233 0.42 19.89 13.80
N ARG A 234 -0.31 20.91 14.29
CA ARG A 234 -0.65 22.10 13.49
C ARG A 234 0.58 22.75 12.86
N GLN A 235 1.67 22.90 13.63
CA GLN A 235 2.93 23.51 13.18
C GLN A 235 3.68 22.73 12.08
N ASP A 236 3.32 21.47 11.83
CA ASP A 236 3.96 20.65 10.80
C ASP A 236 3.60 21.13 9.37
N TRP A 237 2.68 22.09 9.24
CA TRP A 237 2.33 22.72 7.95
C TRP A 237 3.56 23.26 7.20
N HIS A 238 4.56 23.77 7.93
CA HIS A 238 5.82 24.23 7.33
C HIS A 238 6.60 23.07 6.67
N GLY A 239 6.71 21.94 7.37
CA GLY A 239 7.35 20.75 6.82
C GLY A 239 6.57 20.20 5.63
N HIS A 240 5.24 20.28 5.69
CA HIS A 240 4.34 19.82 4.64
C HIS A 240 4.53 20.66 3.37
N GLU A 241 4.58 21.98 3.49
CA GLU A 241 4.89 22.87 2.36
C GLU A 241 6.23 22.51 1.71
N ILE A 242 7.27 22.24 2.51
CA ILE A 242 8.57 21.80 1.99
C ILE A 242 8.42 20.47 1.23
N LEU A 243 7.69 19.50 1.77
CA LEU A 243 7.48 18.19 1.13
C LEU A 243 6.81 18.33 -0.25
N LEU A 244 5.74 19.13 -0.35
CA LEU A 244 5.03 19.39 -1.60
C LEU A 244 5.95 19.98 -2.68
N ASN A 245 6.93 20.77 -2.25
CA ASN A 245 7.87 21.42 -3.14
C ASN A 245 9.12 20.57 -3.46
N ILE A 246 9.44 19.57 -2.64
CA ILE A 246 10.42 18.53 -3.00
C ILE A 246 9.91 17.75 -4.23
N GLN A 247 8.60 17.48 -4.28
CA GLN A 247 7.95 16.77 -5.39
C GLN A 247 8.04 17.55 -6.71
N THR A 248 7.79 18.86 -6.68
CA THR A 248 7.81 19.72 -7.88
C THR A 248 9.21 20.15 -8.27
N GLY A 249 10.14 20.18 -7.32
CA GLY A 249 11.45 20.81 -7.48
C GLY A 249 11.40 22.34 -7.46
N GLU A 250 10.27 22.93 -7.10
CA GLU A 250 10.11 24.38 -6.99
C GLU A 250 10.72 24.84 -5.64
N PRO A 251 11.54 25.90 -5.58
CA PRO A 251 12.02 26.41 -4.31
C PRO A 251 10.88 27.09 -3.54
N CYS A 252 10.82 26.93 -2.21
CA CYS A 252 9.85 27.63 -1.35
C CYS A 252 10.12 29.15 -1.31
N GLU A 253 11.37 29.54 -1.55
CA GLU A 253 11.82 30.92 -1.47
C GLU A 253 12.80 31.24 -2.60
N ILE A 254 12.69 32.45 -3.14
CA ILE A 254 13.53 32.94 -4.24
C ILE A 254 14.22 34.24 -3.84
N TRP A 255 15.31 34.56 -4.53
CA TRP A 255 15.98 35.85 -4.37
C TRP A 255 15.23 36.93 -5.14
N GLU A 256 14.80 37.97 -4.44
CA GLU A 256 14.43 39.22 -5.09
C GLU A 256 15.70 39.88 -5.62
N LYS A 257 15.67 40.30 -6.89
CA LYS A 257 16.81 40.90 -7.58
C LYS A 257 16.59 42.39 -7.81
N ASP A 258 17.64 43.18 -7.69
CA ASP A 258 17.61 44.59 -8.09
C ASP A 258 17.48 44.74 -9.62
N SER A 259 17.37 45.99 -10.09
CA SER A 259 17.29 46.30 -11.53
C SER A 259 18.53 45.86 -12.34
N LEU A 260 19.63 45.53 -11.66
CA LEU A 260 20.89 45.07 -12.25
C LEU A 260 21.04 43.54 -12.14
N GLY A 261 20.07 42.84 -11.55
CA GLY A 261 20.07 41.38 -11.39
C GLY A 261 20.79 40.86 -10.15
N ASN A 262 21.25 41.73 -9.24
CA ASN A 262 21.92 41.32 -8.00
C ASN A 262 20.90 40.89 -6.94
N PRO A 263 21.14 39.78 -6.21
CA PRO A 263 20.25 39.33 -5.14
C PRO A 263 20.24 40.34 -3.99
N LYS A 264 19.04 40.70 -3.51
CA LYS A 264 18.84 41.70 -2.46
C LYS A 264 18.41 41.06 -1.14
N PHE A 265 17.28 40.36 -1.15
CA PHE A 265 16.77 39.58 -0.02
C PHE A 265 15.92 38.41 -0.52
N ARG A 266 15.56 37.50 0.37
CA ARG A 266 14.75 36.33 0.05
C ARG A 266 13.27 36.66 0.26
N ILE A 267 12.43 36.17 -0.65
CA ILE A 267 10.98 36.27 -0.58
C ILE A 267 10.36 34.89 -0.77
N PRO A 268 9.17 34.62 -0.20
CA PRO A 268 8.40 33.42 -0.54
C PRO A 268 8.16 33.35 -2.05
N ASN A 269 8.31 32.15 -2.62
CA ASN A 269 8.09 31.94 -4.04
C ASN A 269 6.58 31.80 -4.31
N PRO A 270 5.96 32.66 -5.14
CA PRO A 270 4.53 32.56 -5.45
C PRO A 270 4.17 31.34 -6.33
N LYS A 271 5.17 30.63 -6.87
CA LYS A 271 4.97 29.38 -7.62
C LYS A 271 5.04 28.12 -6.75
N ARG A 272 5.43 28.26 -5.47
CA ARG A 272 5.52 27.12 -4.56
C ARG A 272 4.13 26.51 -4.36
N ARG A 273 4.08 25.21 -4.13
CA ARG A 273 2.84 24.54 -3.73
C ARG A 273 2.66 24.66 -2.22
N THR A 274 1.45 24.98 -1.80
CA THR A 274 1.03 24.98 -0.41
C THR A 274 -0.45 24.68 -0.34
N TYR A 275 -0.94 24.27 0.83
CA TYR A 275 -2.37 24.09 1.04
C TYR A 275 -3.02 25.44 1.36
N PRO A 276 -4.30 25.64 1.02
CA PRO A 276 -4.98 26.91 1.26
C PRO A 276 -5.16 27.19 2.76
N SER A 277 -5.15 26.16 3.61
CA SER A 277 -5.31 26.25 5.06
C SER A 277 -4.27 25.36 5.77
N HIS A 278 -3.91 25.75 7.00
CA HIS A 278 -3.01 25.00 7.88
C HIS A 278 -3.76 24.14 8.91
N GLU A 279 -5.06 23.97 8.72
CA GLU A 279 -5.95 23.25 9.63
C GLU A 279 -6.02 21.73 9.37
N LEU A 280 -5.26 21.19 8.41
CA LEU A 280 -5.29 19.78 8.02
C LEU A 280 -4.34 18.91 8.86
N TYR A 281 -4.29 19.19 10.17
CA TYR A 281 -3.56 18.39 11.15
C TYR A 281 -4.48 17.41 11.89
N PHE A 282 -3.89 16.46 12.60
CA PHE A 282 -4.59 15.45 13.38
C PHE A 282 -5.16 16.05 14.68
N LYS A 283 -6.30 16.75 14.57
CA LYS A 283 -7.01 17.41 15.68
C LYS A 283 -7.41 16.43 16.80
N SER A 284 -7.41 16.91 18.04
CA SER A 284 -7.97 16.18 19.18
C SER A 284 -9.49 16.00 19.06
N PRO A 285 -10.09 15.03 19.77
CA PRO A 285 -11.54 14.87 19.85
C PRO A 285 -12.24 16.12 20.37
N GLU A 286 -11.63 16.84 21.31
CA GLU A 286 -12.17 18.07 21.88
C GLU A 286 -12.25 19.17 20.83
N GLU A 287 -11.17 19.39 20.06
CA GLU A 287 -11.14 20.35 18.95
C GLU A 287 -12.19 20.01 17.90
N MET A 288 -12.30 18.74 17.50
CA MET A 288 -13.29 18.30 16.52
C MET A 288 -14.72 18.44 17.02
N CYS A 289 -15.00 18.08 18.28
CA CYS A 289 -16.33 18.25 18.86
C CYS A 289 -16.72 19.73 19.00
N GLU A 290 -15.79 20.61 19.36
CA GLU A 290 -16.05 22.06 19.41
C GLU A 290 -16.29 22.63 18.00
N LEU A 291 -15.51 22.19 17.02
CA LEU A 291 -15.61 22.61 15.62
C LEU A 291 -16.95 22.25 14.99
N PHE A 292 -17.60 21.17 15.44
CA PHE A 292 -18.90 20.69 14.95
C PHE A 292 -20.00 20.74 16.02
N LYS A 293 -19.88 21.64 17.01
CA LYS A 293 -20.86 21.74 18.12
C LYS A 293 -22.29 22.06 17.69
N ASP A 294 -22.45 22.68 16.53
CA ASP A 294 -23.73 23.00 15.89
C ASP A 294 -24.36 21.82 15.15
N ILE A 295 -23.58 20.78 14.83
CA ILE A 295 -24.01 19.53 14.19
C ILE A 295 -23.35 18.34 14.91
N PRO A 296 -23.65 18.12 16.21
CA PRO A 296 -22.96 17.12 17.02
C PRO A 296 -23.12 15.69 16.49
N GLU A 297 -24.20 15.40 15.74
CA GLU A 297 -24.44 14.13 15.09
C GLU A 297 -23.35 13.77 14.06
N ALA A 298 -22.74 14.75 13.39
CA ALA A 298 -21.70 14.49 12.41
C ALA A 298 -20.43 13.93 13.08
N ALA A 299 -20.06 14.46 14.24
CA ALA A 299 -18.98 13.93 15.06
C ALA A 299 -19.36 12.57 15.67
N ALA A 300 -20.60 12.40 16.14
CA ALA A 300 -21.07 11.14 16.72
C ALA A 300 -21.08 9.99 15.70
N ASN A 301 -21.46 10.26 14.45
CA ASN A 301 -21.50 9.27 13.37
C ASN A 301 -20.11 8.68 13.05
N THR A 302 -19.02 9.35 13.41
CA THR A 302 -17.68 8.77 13.27
C THR A 302 -17.51 7.48 14.08
N LEU A 303 -18.11 7.43 15.28
CA LEU A 303 -18.10 6.25 16.15
C LEU A 303 -19.00 5.15 15.60
N VAL A 304 -20.15 5.51 15.02
CA VAL A 304 -21.07 4.55 14.38
C VAL A 304 -20.37 3.83 13.22
N ILE A 305 -19.66 4.59 12.37
CA ILE A 305 -18.87 4.01 11.28
C ILE A 305 -17.75 3.14 11.84
N ALA A 306 -17.03 3.62 12.86
CA ALA A 306 -15.97 2.84 13.49
C ALA A 306 -16.47 1.51 14.07
N GLU A 307 -17.69 1.48 14.62
CA GLU A 307 -18.33 0.26 15.12
C GLU A 307 -18.68 -0.72 13.98
N LYS A 308 -19.21 -0.20 12.86
CA LYS A 308 -19.54 -0.99 11.66
C LYS A 308 -18.31 -1.68 11.04
N CYS A 309 -17.14 -1.06 11.10
CA CYS A 309 -15.91 -1.60 10.51
C CYS A 309 -15.37 -2.79 11.32
N GLN A 310 -15.57 -4.02 10.87
CA GLN A 310 -15.16 -5.27 11.52
C GLN A 310 -14.24 -6.07 10.59
N LEU A 311 -13.06 -5.53 10.32
CA LEU A 311 -12.00 -6.25 9.59
C LEU A 311 -11.00 -6.83 10.58
N GLU A 312 -10.74 -8.13 10.46
CA GLU A 312 -9.63 -8.81 11.12
C GLU A 312 -8.68 -9.35 10.06
N LEU A 313 -7.40 -8.95 10.14
CA LEU A 313 -6.37 -9.48 9.25
C LEU A 313 -5.70 -10.70 9.89
N ASP A 314 -5.76 -11.82 9.17
CA ASP A 314 -5.06 -13.04 9.54
C ASP A 314 -3.59 -12.97 9.09
N PHE A 315 -2.67 -13.01 10.05
CA PHE A 315 -1.23 -13.08 9.81
C PHE A 315 -0.61 -14.45 10.14
N GLU A 316 -1.43 -15.41 10.57
CA GLU A 316 -1.01 -16.76 10.96
C GLU A 316 -1.23 -17.76 9.81
N SER A 317 -2.32 -17.60 9.07
CA SER A 317 -2.61 -18.43 7.88
C SER A 317 -1.55 -18.26 6.81
N LYS A 318 -1.16 -19.38 6.21
CA LYS A 318 -0.14 -19.44 5.17
C LYS A 318 -0.79 -19.86 3.86
N HIS A 319 -0.69 -19.00 2.85
CA HIS A 319 -1.24 -19.24 1.52
C HIS A 319 -0.13 -19.70 0.57
N TYR A 320 0.18 -20.99 0.61
CA TYR A 320 1.19 -21.57 -0.28
C TYR A 320 0.59 -22.00 -1.62
N PRO A 321 1.31 -21.75 -2.73
CA PRO A 321 0.90 -22.30 -4.02
C PRO A 321 1.04 -23.82 -4.02
N SER A 322 0.05 -24.51 -4.61
CA SER A 322 0.09 -25.96 -4.83
C SER A 322 0.77 -26.26 -6.17
N TYR A 323 1.61 -27.28 -6.19
CA TYR A 323 2.15 -27.82 -7.44
C TYR A 323 1.24 -28.92 -7.97
N ILE A 324 0.97 -28.93 -9.28
CA ILE A 324 0.19 -29.99 -9.93
C ILE A 324 1.14 -30.84 -10.76
N PRO A 325 1.51 -32.06 -10.31
CA PRO A 325 2.32 -32.98 -11.09
C PRO A 325 1.67 -33.42 -12.40
N PRO A 326 2.46 -33.88 -13.39
CA PRO A 326 1.93 -34.54 -14.58
C PRO A 326 0.95 -35.67 -14.21
N GLU A 327 -0.11 -35.83 -15.01
CA GLU A 327 -1.15 -36.86 -14.81
C GLU A 327 -1.87 -36.82 -13.45
N GLY A 328 -1.70 -35.74 -12.66
CA GLY A 328 -2.28 -35.63 -11.33
C GLY A 328 -1.64 -36.59 -10.30
N GLU A 329 -0.38 -36.99 -10.52
CA GLU A 329 0.37 -37.79 -9.55
C GLU A 329 0.42 -37.10 -8.16
N ASN A 330 0.56 -37.90 -7.09
CA ASN A 330 0.77 -37.35 -5.76
C ASN A 330 2.12 -36.62 -5.67
N VAL A 331 2.10 -35.41 -5.11
CA VAL A 331 3.26 -34.50 -5.00
C VAL A 331 4.46 -35.14 -4.30
N GLU A 332 4.26 -35.88 -3.21
CA GLU A 332 5.36 -36.55 -2.48
C GLU A 332 5.98 -37.69 -3.31
N LYS A 333 5.13 -38.48 -3.98
CA LYS A 333 5.58 -39.57 -4.87
C LYS A 333 6.36 -39.00 -6.05
N TYR A 334 5.88 -37.91 -6.64
CA TYR A 334 6.55 -37.25 -7.75
C TYR A 334 7.92 -36.68 -7.35
N LEU A 335 8.00 -36.00 -6.19
CA LEU A 335 9.27 -35.52 -5.66
C LEU A 335 10.25 -36.66 -5.40
N ARG A 336 9.80 -37.76 -4.79
CA ARG A 336 10.63 -38.95 -4.57
C ARG A 336 11.13 -39.55 -5.89
N LYS A 337 10.27 -39.66 -6.90
CA LYS A 337 10.63 -40.13 -8.24
C LYS A 337 11.75 -39.27 -8.85
N LEU A 338 11.60 -37.95 -8.83
CA LEU A 338 12.65 -37.02 -9.30
C LEU A 338 13.97 -37.18 -8.53
N CYS A 339 13.91 -37.41 -7.22
CA CYS A 339 15.11 -37.65 -6.41
C CYS A 339 15.81 -38.94 -6.81
N MET A 340 15.06 -40.03 -7.04
CA MET A 340 15.61 -41.33 -7.47
C MET A 340 16.25 -41.23 -8.85
N GLU A 341 15.62 -40.54 -9.80
CA GLU A 341 16.21 -40.23 -11.11
C GLU A 341 17.47 -39.36 -10.96
N GLY A 342 17.42 -38.40 -10.04
CA GLY A 342 18.54 -37.56 -9.64
C GLY A 342 19.74 -38.34 -9.12
N ILE A 343 19.52 -39.41 -8.33
CA ILE A 343 20.61 -40.25 -7.81
C ILE A 343 21.36 -40.90 -8.96
N SER A 344 20.65 -41.57 -9.86
CA SER A 344 21.23 -42.23 -11.04
C SER A 344 22.01 -41.28 -11.94
N ARG A 345 21.54 -40.03 -12.06
CA ARG A 345 22.19 -39.00 -12.89
C ARG A 345 23.40 -38.35 -12.22
N ARG A 346 23.30 -38.06 -10.91
CA ARG A 346 24.27 -37.20 -10.21
C ARG A 346 25.31 -37.99 -9.40
N TYR A 347 25.07 -39.23 -8.99
CA TYR A 347 26.05 -40.02 -8.23
C TYR A 347 26.78 -41.03 -9.12
N THR A 348 27.70 -40.51 -9.93
CA THR A 348 28.66 -41.33 -10.70
C THR A 348 29.65 -42.04 -9.77
N SER A 349 30.37 -43.04 -10.29
CA SER A 349 31.40 -43.76 -9.52
C SER A 349 32.45 -42.83 -8.89
N GLU A 350 32.82 -41.76 -9.59
CA GLU A 350 33.75 -40.74 -9.07
C GLU A 350 33.16 -39.97 -7.88
N ARG A 351 31.89 -39.56 -7.97
CA ARG A 351 31.23 -38.85 -6.87
C ARG A 351 30.99 -39.76 -5.67
N LEU A 352 30.62 -41.02 -5.91
CA LEU A 352 30.49 -42.01 -4.84
C LEU A 352 31.83 -42.26 -4.13
N ALA A 353 32.96 -42.27 -4.86
CA ALA A 353 34.28 -42.35 -4.23
C ALA A 353 34.56 -41.15 -3.31
N LYS A 354 34.10 -39.94 -3.68
CA LYS A 354 34.19 -38.75 -2.80
C LYS A 354 33.29 -38.84 -1.58
N VAL A 355 32.12 -39.48 -1.67
CA VAL A 355 31.30 -39.78 -0.49
C VAL A 355 32.00 -40.81 0.40
N GLN A 356 32.63 -41.85 -0.19
CA GLN A 356 33.39 -42.85 0.55
C GLN A 356 34.58 -42.24 1.32
N GLU A 357 35.28 -41.26 0.73
CA GLU A 357 36.37 -40.55 1.42
C GLU A 357 35.91 -39.89 2.72
N VAL A 358 34.66 -39.43 2.75
CA VAL A 358 34.05 -38.76 3.91
C VAL A 358 33.43 -39.77 4.89
N TYR A 359 32.85 -40.85 4.38
CA TYR A 359 32.18 -41.90 5.14
C TYR A 359 32.85 -43.26 4.87
N PRO A 360 34.06 -43.51 5.40
CA PRO A 360 34.89 -44.65 5.01
C PRO A 360 34.32 -46.02 5.39
N ASP A 361 33.49 -46.08 6.44
CA ASP A 361 32.96 -47.32 7.00
C ASP A 361 31.55 -47.69 6.49
N GLN A 362 31.02 -46.96 5.51
CA GLN A 362 29.67 -47.15 4.98
C GLN A 362 29.68 -47.29 3.46
N ASP A 363 28.72 -48.03 2.90
CA ASP A 363 28.50 -48.03 1.46
C ASP A 363 28.03 -46.63 1.02
N PRO A 364 28.65 -46.01 0.01
CA PRO A 364 28.41 -44.60 -0.30
C PRO A 364 27.03 -44.40 -0.94
N MET A 365 26.47 -45.43 -1.57
CA MET A 365 25.11 -45.38 -2.10
C MET A 365 24.09 -45.47 -0.96
N ASP A 366 24.36 -46.28 0.06
CA ASP A 366 23.51 -46.35 1.26
C ASP A 366 23.54 -45.03 2.04
N VAL A 367 24.68 -44.36 2.15
CA VAL A 367 24.77 -43.00 2.75
C VAL A 367 23.85 -42.02 2.01
N VAL A 368 23.87 -42.02 0.68
CA VAL A 368 23.03 -41.16 -0.15
C VAL A 368 21.55 -41.45 0.05
N LYS A 369 21.15 -42.72 0.00
CA LYS A 369 19.74 -43.13 0.16
C LYS A 369 19.22 -42.84 1.56
N ASN A 370 20.02 -43.14 2.59
CA ASN A 370 19.66 -42.87 3.98
C ASN A 370 19.48 -41.38 4.23
N ARG A 371 20.36 -40.52 3.68
CA ARG A 371 20.21 -39.07 3.75
C ARG A 371 18.96 -38.60 3.00
N LEU A 372 18.68 -39.14 1.82
CA LEU A 372 17.45 -38.81 1.07
C LEU A 372 16.20 -39.16 1.86
N ASP A 373 16.14 -40.37 2.44
CA ASP A 373 14.99 -40.82 3.22
C ASP A 373 14.81 -40.00 4.50
N LEU A 374 15.90 -39.64 5.18
CA LEU A 374 15.86 -38.72 6.32
C LEU A 374 15.26 -37.36 5.92
N GLU A 375 15.77 -36.72 4.87
CA GLU A 375 15.29 -35.40 4.44
C GLU A 375 13.81 -35.46 4.00
N LEU A 376 13.43 -36.46 3.19
CA LEU A 376 12.03 -36.63 2.77
C LEU A 376 11.09 -36.90 3.95
N SER A 377 11.54 -37.65 4.98
CA SER A 377 10.75 -37.90 6.18
C SER A 377 10.47 -36.62 7.00
N ILE A 378 11.28 -35.58 6.81
CA ILE A 378 11.12 -34.28 7.46
C ILE A 378 10.33 -33.30 6.57
N ILE A 379 10.58 -33.31 5.27
CA ILE A 379 9.97 -32.41 4.27
C ILE A 379 8.49 -32.73 4.06
N ALA A 380 8.14 -34.00 3.86
CA ALA A 380 6.78 -34.40 3.47
C ALA A 380 5.74 -34.08 4.55
N PRO A 381 5.92 -34.46 5.83
CA PRO A 381 4.94 -34.14 6.88
C PRO A 381 4.78 -32.64 7.15
N LYS A 382 5.77 -31.82 6.76
CA LYS A 382 5.72 -30.35 6.87
C LYS A 382 5.01 -29.68 5.69
N GLY A 383 4.53 -30.43 4.69
CA GLY A 383 3.84 -29.87 3.52
C GLY A 383 4.74 -29.00 2.63
N MET A 384 6.04 -29.33 2.56
CA MET A 384 7.04 -28.54 1.82
C MET A 384 7.33 -29.08 0.41
N CYS A 385 6.71 -30.20 0.02
CA CYS A 385 6.94 -30.82 -1.28
C CYS A 385 6.49 -29.92 -2.44
N ASP A 386 5.32 -29.29 -2.35
CA ASP A 386 4.83 -28.34 -3.35
C ASP A 386 5.81 -27.19 -3.57
N TYR A 387 6.28 -26.61 -2.47
CA TYR A 387 7.26 -25.52 -2.49
C TYR A 387 8.54 -25.91 -3.23
N LEU A 388 9.12 -27.08 -2.90
CA LEU A 388 10.31 -27.58 -3.58
C LEU A 388 10.07 -27.87 -5.05
N LEU A 389 8.91 -28.42 -5.42
CA LEU A 389 8.58 -28.68 -6.81
C LEU A 389 8.37 -27.40 -7.62
N ILE A 390 7.78 -26.36 -7.03
CA ILE A 390 7.65 -25.06 -7.70
C ILE A 390 9.03 -24.45 -7.97
N VAL A 391 9.92 -24.48 -6.98
CA VAL A 391 11.29 -23.97 -7.15
C VAL A 391 12.07 -24.79 -8.17
N TRP A 392 11.98 -26.11 -8.09
CA TRP A 392 12.57 -27.01 -9.08
C TRP A 392 12.07 -26.72 -10.49
N ASP A 393 10.77 -26.49 -10.65
CA ASP A 393 10.14 -26.40 -11.95
C ASP A 393 10.66 -25.22 -12.79
N PHE A 394 10.65 -24.00 -12.25
CA PHE A 394 11.16 -22.85 -13.00
C PHE A 394 12.69 -22.91 -13.20
N ILE A 395 13.45 -23.52 -12.27
CA ILE A 395 14.89 -23.75 -12.44
C ILE A 395 15.14 -24.77 -13.54
N ASN A 396 14.41 -25.88 -13.54
CA ASN A 396 14.53 -26.94 -14.53
C ASN A 396 14.14 -26.42 -15.92
N TRP A 397 13.07 -25.62 -16.01
CA TRP A 397 12.70 -24.94 -17.24
C TRP A 397 13.80 -24.00 -17.72
N ALA A 398 14.38 -23.17 -16.85
CA ALA A 398 15.48 -22.27 -17.19
C ALA A 398 16.69 -23.04 -17.77
N LYS A 399 17.13 -24.09 -17.08
CA LYS A 399 18.25 -24.95 -17.52
C LYS A 399 17.97 -25.60 -18.88
N ASN A 400 16.75 -26.08 -19.11
CA ASN A 400 16.36 -26.71 -20.38
C ASN A 400 16.19 -25.72 -21.55
N ASN A 401 16.08 -24.42 -21.26
CA ASN A 401 16.03 -23.35 -22.26
C ASN A 401 17.36 -22.59 -22.38
N GLY A 402 18.45 -23.18 -21.90
CA GLY A 402 19.79 -22.61 -22.05
C GLY A 402 20.05 -21.36 -21.19
N ILE A 403 19.24 -21.11 -20.16
CA ILE A 403 19.43 -20.00 -19.23
C ILE A 403 20.30 -20.48 -18.07
N PRO A 404 21.51 -19.91 -17.87
CA PRO A 404 22.36 -20.29 -16.76
C PRO A 404 21.73 -19.95 -15.41
N VAL A 405 21.80 -20.91 -14.48
CA VAL A 405 21.38 -20.78 -13.09
C VAL A 405 22.60 -21.02 -12.20
N GLY A 406 22.76 -20.22 -11.15
CA GLY A 406 23.84 -20.36 -10.19
C GLY A 406 23.78 -21.70 -9.44
N PRO A 407 24.88 -22.11 -8.78
CA PRO A 407 24.97 -23.41 -8.11
C PRO A 407 24.11 -23.55 -6.84
N GLY A 408 23.36 -22.50 -6.48
CA GLY A 408 22.61 -22.37 -5.24
C GLY A 408 23.31 -21.45 -4.23
N ARG A 409 22.51 -20.73 -3.43
CA ARG A 409 22.99 -19.86 -2.35
C ARG A 409 22.21 -20.11 -1.06
N GLY A 410 22.73 -19.62 0.06
CA GLY A 410 22.08 -19.76 1.36
C GLY A 410 22.06 -21.20 1.85
N SER A 411 21.10 -21.53 2.73
CA SER A 411 21.03 -22.83 3.40
C SER A 411 20.53 -23.97 2.51
N GLY A 412 19.83 -23.68 1.40
CA GLY A 412 19.33 -24.69 0.46
C GLY A 412 20.40 -25.62 -0.11
N ALA A 413 21.67 -25.20 -0.14
CA ALA A 413 22.80 -26.04 -0.55
C ALA A 413 23.06 -27.22 0.40
N GLY A 414 22.54 -27.21 1.63
CA GLY A 414 22.67 -28.30 2.60
C GLY A 414 21.71 -29.47 2.40
N SER A 415 20.76 -29.38 1.47
CA SER A 415 19.79 -30.42 1.19
C SER A 415 20.20 -31.32 0.03
N ILE A 416 20.24 -32.63 0.27
CA ILE A 416 20.44 -33.63 -0.79
C ILE A 416 19.25 -33.63 -1.74
N VAL A 417 18.02 -33.38 -1.26
CA VAL A 417 16.81 -33.28 -2.10
C VAL A 417 16.96 -32.16 -3.12
N CYS A 418 17.34 -30.94 -2.67
CA CYS A 418 17.58 -29.81 -3.56
C CYS A 418 18.66 -30.10 -4.60
N TYR A 419 19.75 -30.77 -4.20
CA TYR A 419 20.83 -31.15 -5.11
C TYR A 419 20.38 -32.19 -6.15
N LEU A 420 19.65 -33.23 -5.73
CA LEU A 420 19.23 -34.33 -6.59
C LEU A 420 18.31 -33.87 -7.72
N ILE A 421 17.29 -33.09 -7.38
CA ILE A 421 16.34 -32.55 -8.36
C ILE A 421 16.93 -31.38 -9.16
N GLY A 422 18.03 -30.80 -8.69
CA GLY A 422 18.83 -29.81 -9.42
C GLY A 422 18.47 -28.34 -9.15
N ILE A 423 17.83 -28.07 -8.00
CA ILE A 423 17.71 -26.72 -7.44
C ILE A 423 19.11 -26.18 -7.11
N THR A 424 19.97 -27.01 -6.53
CA THR A 424 21.37 -26.69 -6.25
C THR A 424 22.31 -27.60 -7.04
N ASP A 425 23.55 -27.16 -7.22
CA ASP A 425 24.60 -27.93 -7.90
C ASP A 425 25.80 -28.23 -6.98
N ILE A 426 25.71 -27.86 -5.70
CA ILE A 426 26.67 -28.23 -4.65
C ILE A 426 26.21 -29.53 -3.97
N GLU A 427 27.07 -30.55 -3.99
CA GLU A 427 26.78 -31.84 -3.36
C GLU A 427 27.04 -31.76 -1.84
N PRO A 428 26.01 -31.96 -1.00
CA PRO A 428 26.11 -31.65 0.43
C PRO A 428 26.95 -32.64 1.26
N LEU A 429 26.99 -33.93 0.91
CA LEU A 429 27.69 -34.96 1.68
C LEU A 429 29.20 -34.78 1.63
N ARG A 430 29.78 -34.54 0.45
CA ARG A 430 31.21 -34.32 0.23
C ARG A 430 31.73 -33.09 0.98
N PHE A 431 30.91 -32.07 1.11
CA PHE A 431 31.28 -30.81 1.76
C PHE A 431 30.76 -30.68 3.19
N HIS A 432 30.22 -31.75 3.77
CA HIS A 432 29.66 -31.75 5.13
C HIS A 432 28.63 -30.63 5.38
N LEU A 433 27.73 -30.40 4.42
CA LEU A 433 26.68 -29.42 4.57
C LEU A 433 25.49 -30.01 5.35
N PHE A 434 25.05 -29.26 6.35
CA PHE A 434 24.01 -29.67 7.29
C PHE A 434 22.62 -29.36 6.74
N PHE A 435 21.74 -30.36 6.69
CA PHE A 435 20.35 -30.20 6.29
C PHE A 435 19.55 -29.42 7.34
N GLU A 436 19.89 -29.57 8.61
CA GLU A 436 19.22 -28.97 9.75
C GLU A 436 19.36 -27.44 9.76
N ARG A 437 20.39 -26.91 9.08
CA ARG A 437 20.56 -25.48 8.84
C ARG A 437 19.58 -24.95 7.77
N PHE A 438 19.11 -25.82 6.89
CA PHE A 438 18.08 -25.51 5.90
C PHE A 438 16.69 -25.67 6.51
N ILE A 439 16.35 -26.88 6.96
CA ILE A 439 15.06 -27.18 7.60
C ILE A 439 15.35 -27.72 8.99
N ASN A 440 14.97 -26.95 10.01
CA ASN A 440 15.05 -27.41 11.38
C ASN A 440 13.90 -28.40 11.67
N PRO A 441 14.19 -29.65 12.09
CA PRO A 441 13.16 -30.63 12.39
C PRO A 441 12.17 -30.17 13.48
N GLU A 442 12.66 -29.45 14.48
CA GLU A 442 11.92 -29.01 15.67
C GLU A 442 11.04 -27.77 15.43
N ARG A 443 11.18 -27.10 14.27
CA ARG A 443 10.41 -25.88 13.95
C ARG A 443 9.62 -26.02 12.66
N ILE A 444 8.43 -25.41 12.63
CA ILE A 444 7.60 -25.30 11.42
C ILE A 444 7.83 -23.92 10.79
N SER A 445 9.05 -23.71 10.30
CA SER A 445 9.42 -22.55 9.49
C SER A 445 9.72 -23.03 8.06
N TYR A 446 9.10 -22.41 7.06
CA TYR A 446 9.45 -22.69 5.68
C TYR A 446 10.81 -22.07 5.39
N PRO A 447 11.69 -22.77 4.67
CA PRO A 447 12.99 -22.23 4.33
C PRO A 447 12.87 -21.26 3.15
N ASP A 448 13.72 -20.23 3.14
CA ASP A 448 13.89 -19.37 1.97
C ASP A 448 14.89 -20.00 0.99
N ILE A 449 14.44 -20.27 -0.24
CA ILE A 449 15.30 -20.66 -1.35
C ILE A 449 15.42 -19.48 -2.32
N ASP A 450 16.58 -18.83 -2.26
CA ASP A 450 16.96 -17.84 -3.24
C ASP A 450 17.68 -18.48 -4.43
N VAL A 451 17.35 -18.01 -5.63
CA VAL A 451 17.89 -18.55 -6.88
C VAL A 451 18.60 -17.45 -7.66
N ASP A 452 19.86 -17.69 -8.01
CA ASP A 452 20.61 -16.80 -8.88
C ASP A 452 20.38 -17.20 -10.34
N ILE A 453 19.72 -16.35 -11.12
CA ILE A 453 19.41 -16.57 -12.54
C ILE A 453 20.19 -15.56 -13.38
N CYS A 454 20.74 -16.00 -14.51
CA CYS A 454 21.40 -15.12 -15.46
C CYS A 454 20.53 -13.90 -15.80
N MET A 455 21.09 -12.69 -15.66
CA MET A 455 20.36 -11.44 -15.84
C MET A 455 19.65 -11.37 -17.20
N ALA A 456 20.27 -11.88 -18.27
CA ALA A 456 19.71 -11.87 -19.62
C ALA A 456 18.45 -12.73 -19.77
N GLY A 457 18.38 -13.88 -19.07
CA GLY A 457 17.24 -14.81 -19.15
C GLY A 457 16.23 -14.67 -18.01
N ARG A 458 16.47 -13.77 -17.04
CA ARG A 458 15.61 -13.63 -15.85
C ARG A 458 14.15 -13.32 -16.20
N ASN A 459 13.92 -12.45 -17.17
CA ASN A 459 12.55 -12.09 -17.60
C ASN A 459 11.82 -13.28 -18.23
N ASP A 460 12.52 -14.16 -18.95
CA ASP A 460 11.92 -15.33 -19.57
C ASP A 460 11.44 -16.33 -18.50
N VAL A 461 12.20 -16.49 -17.42
CA VAL A 461 11.79 -17.31 -16.27
C VAL A 461 10.57 -16.70 -15.58
N ILE A 462 10.54 -15.38 -15.39
CA ILE A 462 9.37 -14.70 -14.80
C ILE A 462 8.12 -14.91 -15.69
N ASN A 463 8.26 -14.76 -17.02
CA ASN A 463 7.18 -14.97 -17.97
C ASN A 463 6.69 -16.43 -17.98
N TYR A 464 7.61 -17.39 -17.85
CA TYR A 464 7.27 -18.80 -17.66
C TYR A 464 6.42 -19.00 -16.40
N THR A 465 6.87 -18.48 -15.26
CA THR A 465 6.14 -18.56 -13.99
C THR A 465 4.75 -17.92 -14.10
N LEU A 466 4.62 -16.75 -14.73
CA LEU A 466 3.34 -16.08 -14.99
C LEU A 466 2.38 -16.94 -15.83
N ASN A 467 2.89 -17.54 -16.90
CA ASN A 467 2.08 -18.38 -17.80
C ASN A 467 1.67 -19.70 -17.13
N LYS A 468 2.54 -20.28 -16.31
CA LYS A 468 2.30 -21.57 -15.65
C LYS A 468 1.39 -21.47 -14.44
N TYR A 469 1.64 -20.49 -13.57
CA TYR A 469 0.93 -20.36 -12.28
C TYR A 469 -0.20 -19.33 -12.32
N GLY A 470 -0.37 -18.62 -13.44
CA GLY A 470 -1.43 -17.65 -13.68
C GLY A 470 -1.00 -16.23 -13.36
N LYS A 471 -1.35 -15.30 -14.25
CA LYS A 471 -1.02 -13.87 -14.13
C LYS A 471 -1.62 -13.21 -12.89
N ASP A 472 -2.74 -13.74 -12.40
CA ASP A 472 -3.42 -13.23 -11.20
C ASP A 472 -2.78 -13.70 -9.88
N ASN A 473 -1.87 -14.67 -9.94
CA ASN A 473 -1.25 -15.30 -8.76
C ASN A 473 0.25 -14.98 -8.62
N VAL A 474 0.85 -14.29 -9.59
CA VAL A 474 2.29 -14.03 -9.64
C VAL A 474 2.53 -12.53 -9.82
N ALA A 475 3.19 -11.93 -8.84
CA ALA A 475 3.60 -10.53 -8.87
C ALA A 475 4.99 -10.37 -8.25
N GLN A 476 5.66 -9.26 -8.57
CA GLN A 476 6.89 -8.89 -7.90
C GLN A 476 6.58 -8.17 -6.58
N ILE A 477 7.39 -8.42 -5.57
CA ILE A 477 7.28 -7.74 -4.28
C ILE A 477 7.75 -6.29 -4.45
N ILE A 478 6.92 -5.33 -4.01
CA ILE A 478 7.25 -3.91 -4.04
C ILE A 478 8.40 -3.59 -3.09
N THR A 479 9.23 -2.60 -3.45
CA THR A 479 10.23 -2.01 -2.55
C THR A 479 9.97 -0.51 -2.42
N PHE A 480 9.75 -0.04 -1.20
CA PHE A 480 9.57 1.39 -0.94
C PHE A 480 10.92 2.07 -0.70
N GLY A 481 11.24 3.06 -1.54
CA GLY A 481 12.40 3.92 -1.34
C GLY A 481 12.18 4.84 -0.12
N THR A 482 13.00 4.69 0.92
CA THR A 482 12.95 5.58 2.09
C THR A 482 13.89 6.76 1.89
N MET A 483 13.44 7.96 2.28
CA MET A 483 14.31 9.13 2.31
C MET A 483 15.45 8.91 3.31
N LYS A 484 16.68 8.78 2.81
CA LYS A 484 17.87 8.63 3.64
C LYS A 484 18.35 10.00 4.12
N ALA A 485 18.84 10.08 5.35
CA ALA A 485 19.22 11.35 6.01
C ALA A 485 20.03 12.31 5.12
N LYS A 486 21.06 11.83 4.42
CA LYS A 486 21.87 12.65 3.50
C LYS A 486 21.07 13.22 2.33
N MET A 487 20.16 12.43 1.75
CA MET A 487 19.31 12.88 0.65
C MET A 487 18.24 13.85 1.16
N THR A 488 17.64 13.58 2.33
CA THR A 488 16.69 14.50 2.96
C THR A 488 17.29 15.88 3.18
N ILE A 489 18.51 15.98 3.75
CA ILE A 489 19.18 17.27 3.95
C ILE A 489 19.38 18.00 2.61
N LYS A 490 19.76 17.27 1.56
CA LYS A 490 19.92 17.85 0.22
C LYS A 490 18.60 18.31 -0.40
N ASP A 491 17.55 17.51 -0.30
CA ASP A 491 16.26 17.83 -0.89
C ASP A 491 15.61 19.02 -0.18
N VAL A 492 15.65 19.04 1.15
CA VAL A 492 15.19 20.17 1.97
C VAL A 492 16.05 21.40 1.70
N GLY A 493 17.37 21.29 1.72
CA GLY A 493 18.27 22.41 1.45
C GLY A 493 18.07 23.00 0.05
N ARG A 494 17.82 22.17 -0.97
CA ARG A 494 17.51 22.60 -2.34
C ARG A 494 16.22 23.42 -2.39
N VAL A 495 15.14 22.93 -1.77
CA VAL A 495 13.84 23.62 -1.78
C VAL A 495 13.87 24.89 -0.93
N LEU A 496 14.60 24.86 0.18
CA LEU A 496 14.88 26.04 1.00
C LEU A 496 16.00 26.91 0.43
N ASN A 497 16.46 26.66 -0.80
CA ASN A 497 17.48 27.42 -1.52
C ASN A 497 18.72 27.76 -0.66
N VAL A 498 19.14 26.80 0.16
CA VAL A 498 20.36 26.85 0.97
C VAL A 498 21.54 26.39 0.09
N PRO A 499 22.68 27.09 0.09
CA PRO A 499 23.89 26.61 -0.58
C PRO A 499 24.33 25.27 0.04
N LEU A 500 24.39 24.20 -0.78
CA LEU A 500 24.67 22.82 -0.35
C LEU A 500 26.07 22.33 -0.71
#